data_AF-A0A842Q6P4-F1
#
_entry.id   AF-A0A842Q6P4-F1
#
_cell.length_a   1.000
_cell.length_b   1.000
_cell.length_c   1.000
_cell.angle_alpha   90.00
_cell.angle_beta   90.00
_cell.angle_gamma   90.00
#
_symmetry.space_group_name_H-M   'P 1'
#
loop_
_entity.id
_entity.type
_entity.pdbx_description
1 polymer ?
#
loop_
_entity_poly.entity_id
_entity_poly.type
_entity_poly.pdbx_seq_one_letter_code
_entity_poly.pdbx_strand_id
1 'polypeptide(L)'
;MSEVSAYERIELDDAERSFLFKIINGQDSAYKILSYYKLRRQTMSYKDIQHILRRLQDLYLIEEIRRKYLRGTMYYRLTTIGLFHIFFRMASYPPELLIKYKDNIVLETLLYPYFEQETIKRSTARFYSTITQYLRKCCETTLYTLDTIRSTPNVEDIGMQAKQLEFDLGWHSKVLGFKLAVMYNESNMLITNPNVPNDNARIALYEVENDMKTLLSKDDRFMCLILTVKKEFEDGYRELIDLKKGK
;
A
#
# COMPACT_ATOMS: atom_id res chain seq x y z
N MET A 1 -4.97 -11.03 18.14
CA MET A 1 -4.73 -11.61 16.79
C MET A 1 -5.13 -10.55 15.78
N SER A 2 -4.27 -10.24 14.81
CA SER A 2 -4.55 -9.24 13.77
C SER A 2 -5.70 -9.72 12.87
N GLU A 3 -6.64 -8.84 12.52
CA GLU A 3 -7.77 -9.14 11.62
C GLU A 3 -7.29 -9.78 10.29
N VAL A 4 -6.09 -9.42 9.83
CA VAL A 4 -5.47 -9.96 8.61
C VAL A 4 -5.23 -11.48 8.66
N SER A 5 -5.14 -12.08 9.85
CA SER A 5 -4.95 -13.54 9.99
C SER A 5 -6.12 -14.36 9.43
N ALA A 6 -7.31 -13.76 9.33
CA ALA A 6 -8.49 -14.37 8.72
C ALA A 6 -8.53 -14.21 7.18
N TYR A 7 -7.57 -13.52 6.57
CA TYR A 7 -7.58 -13.25 5.13
C TYR A 7 -7.31 -14.52 4.31
N GLU A 8 -8.24 -14.88 3.43
CA GLU A 8 -8.04 -15.95 2.45
C GLU A 8 -7.83 -15.36 1.04
N ARG A 9 -7.27 -16.15 0.12
CA ARG A 9 -7.09 -15.72 -1.26
C ARG A 9 -8.45 -15.56 -1.94
N ILE A 10 -8.89 -14.32 -2.05
CA ILE A 10 -10.17 -13.97 -2.66
C ILE A 10 -9.98 -13.77 -4.17
N GLU A 11 -10.80 -14.46 -4.96
CA GLU A 11 -10.95 -14.19 -6.38
C GLU A 11 -12.25 -13.43 -6.63
N LEU A 12 -12.09 -12.19 -7.10
CA LEU A 12 -13.20 -11.35 -7.53
C LEU A 12 -13.35 -11.44 -9.06
N ASP A 13 -14.59 -11.48 -9.52
CA ASP A 13 -14.92 -11.31 -10.93
C ASP A 13 -14.76 -9.83 -11.37
N ASP A 14 -14.91 -9.56 -12.67
CA ASP A 14 -14.70 -8.22 -13.21
C ASP A 14 -15.75 -7.20 -12.72
N ALA A 15 -16.97 -7.64 -12.44
CA ALA A 15 -18.02 -6.76 -11.92
C ALA A 15 -17.71 -6.37 -10.46
N GLU A 16 -17.33 -7.34 -9.64
CA GLU A 16 -16.90 -7.15 -8.25
C GLU A 16 -15.69 -6.23 -8.15
N ARG A 17 -14.66 -6.44 -9.00
CA ARG A 17 -13.50 -5.54 -9.09
C ARG A 17 -13.90 -4.12 -9.47
N SER A 18 -14.80 -3.97 -10.45
CA SER A 18 -15.32 -2.66 -10.86
C SER A 18 -16.03 -1.94 -9.71
N PHE A 19 -16.82 -2.67 -8.92
CA PHE A 19 -17.50 -2.15 -7.74
C PHE A 19 -16.52 -1.72 -6.65
N LEU A 20 -15.54 -2.57 -6.35
CA LEU A 20 -14.50 -2.27 -5.36
C LEU A 20 -13.72 -1.01 -5.77
N PHE A 21 -13.36 -0.88 -7.06
CA PHE A 21 -12.68 0.31 -7.59
C PHE A 21 -13.52 1.59 -7.43
N LYS A 22 -14.85 1.51 -7.55
CA LYS A 22 -15.73 2.68 -7.32
C LYS A 22 -15.74 3.11 -5.87
N ILE A 23 -15.77 2.16 -4.93
CA ILE A 23 -15.71 2.44 -3.49
C ILE A 23 -14.37 3.08 -3.13
N ILE A 24 -13.26 2.57 -3.69
CA ILE A 24 -11.91 3.14 -3.56
C ILE A 24 -11.90 4.62 -3.98
N ASN A 25 -12.53 4.94 -5.12
CA ASN A 25 -12.58 6.30 -5.67
C ASN A 25 -13.67 7.21 -5.05
N GLY A 26 -14.23 6.84 -3.89
CA GLY A 26 -15.15 7.72 -3.15
C GLY A 26 -16.59 7.73 -3.69
N GLN A 27 -16.97 6.81 -4.58
CA GLN A 27 -18.37 6.49 -4.85
C GLN A 27 -18.88 5.59 -3.72
N ASP A 28 -18.93 6.16 -2.52
CA ASP A 28 -19.08 5.47 -1.25
C ASP A 28 -20.53 5.13 -0.90
N SER A 29 -21.49 5.32 -1.81
CA SER A 29 -22.89 4.95 -1.58
C SER A 29 -23.48 4.16 -2.74
N ALA A 30 -24.37 3.22 -2.43
CA ALA A 30 -25.09 2.45 -3.44
C ALA A 30 -25.77 3.36 -4.47
N TYR A 31 -26.32 4.49 -4.03
CA TYR A 31 -26.98 5.47 -4.90
C TYR A 31 -26.01 6.17 -5.87
N LYS A 32 -24.83 6.58 -5.41
CA LYS A 32 -23.78 7.15 -6.27
C LYS A 32 -23.24 6.13 -7.27
N ILE A 33 -23.11 4.87 -6.85
CA ILE A 33 -22.69 3.79 -7.74
C ILE A 33 -23.76 3.53 -8.82
N LEU A 34 -25.04 3.51 -8.42
CA LEU A 34 -26.20 3.39 -9.32
C LEU A 34 -26.32 4.56 -10.30
N SER A 35 -26.16 5.80 -9.82
CA SER A 35 -26.23 6.99 -10.68
C SER A 35 -25.11 7.00 -11.71
N TYR A 36 -23.91 6.54 -11.35
CA TYR A 36 -22.80 6.37 -12.28
C TYR A 36 -23.10 5.39 -13.42
N TYR A 37 -23.72 4.24 -13.11
CA TYR A 37 -24.11 3.25 -14.14
C TYR A 37 -25.21 3.78 -15.06
N LYS A 38 -26.22 4.47 -14.52
CA LYS A 38 -27.26 5.14 -15.31
C LYS A 38 -26.67 6.18 -16.27
N LEU A 39 -25.69 6.96 -15.81
CA LEU A 39 -25.04 8.00 -16.62
C LEU A 39 -24.20 7.42 -17.77
N ARG A 40 -23.67 6.20 -17.62
CA ARG A 40 -22.87 5.50 -18.64
C ARG A 40 -23.69 4.60 -19.58
N ARG A 41 -25.03 4.63 -19.53
CA ARG A 41 -25.93 3.77 -20.33
C ARG A 41 -25.62 2.26 -20.20
N GLN A 42 -25.04 1.85 -19.08
CA GLN A 42 -24.82 0.45 -18.76
C GLN A 42 -26.02 -0.06 -17.97
N THR A 43 -26.73 -1.06 -18.51
CA THR A 43 -27.88 -1.68 -17.85
C THR A 43 -27.39 -2.75 -16.89
N MET A 44 -27.31 -2.41 -15.60
CA MET A 44 -27.17 -3.38 -14.52
C MET A 44 -28.39 -3.28 -13.63
N SER A 45 -29.01 -4.42 -13.30
CA SER A 45 -30.20 -4.43 -12.45
C SER A 45 -29.81 -4.03 -11.03
N TYR A 46 -30.71 -3.34 -10.34
CA TYR A 46 -30.53 -3.03 -8.91
C TYR A 46 -30.31 -4.31 -8.08
N LYS A 47 -30.89 -5.45 -8.50
CA LYS A 47 -30.68 -6.76 -7.87
C LYS A 47 -29.22 -7.23 -7.97
N ASP A 48 -28.59 -7.05 -9.14
CA ASP A 48 -27.20 -7.46 -9.37
C ASP A 48 -26.25 -6.64 -8.50
N ILE A 49 -26.53 -5.34 -8.33
CA ILE A 49 -25.77 -4.44 -7.46
C ILE A 49 -25.86 -4.88 -6.01
N GLN A 50 -27.07 -5.18 -5.53
CA GLN A 50 -27.25 -5.68 -4.16
C GLN A 50 -26.54 -7.03 -3.95
N HIS A 51 -26.56 -7.92 -4.95
CA HIS A 51 -25.85 -9.19 -4.88
C HIS A 51 -24.33 -8.98 -4.76
N ILE A 52 -23.74 -8.13 -5.61
CA ILE A 52 -22.30 -7.81 -5.56
C ILE A 52 -21.93 -7.19 -4.21
N LEU A 53 -22.72 -6.21 -3.73
CA LEU A 53 -22.45 -5.57 -2.44
C LEU A 53 -22.54 -6.56 -1.28
N ARG A 54 -23.54 -7.45 -1.26
CA ARG A 54 -23.65 -8.52 -0.26
C ARG A 54 -22.44 -9.43 -0.31
N ARG A 55 -22.04 -9.91 -1.49
CA ARG A 55 -20.86 -10.76 -1.62
C ARG A 55 -19.58 -10.08 -1.15
N LEU A 56 -19.38 -8.79 -1.45
CA LEU A 56 -18.22 -8.03 -0.95
C LEU A 56 -18.25 -7.88 0.59
N GLN A 57 -19.44 -7.81 1.20
CA GLN A 57 -19.60 -7.82 2.66
C GLN A 57 -19.35 -9.20 3.26
N ASP A 58 -19.86 -10.27 2.63
CA ASP A 58 -19.67 -11.66 3.06
C ASP A 58 -18.19 -12.08 3.00
N LEU A 59 -17.44 -11.51 2.05
CA LEU A 59 -15.98 -11.63 1.93
C LEU A 59 -15.23 -10.68 2.87
N TYR A 60 -15.93 -9.93 3.72
CA TYR A 60 -15.40 -8.93 4.63
C TYR A 60 -14.54 -7.86 3.95
N LEU A 61 -14.70 -7.59 2.65
CA LEU A 61 -13.92 -6.56 1.95
C LEU A 61 -14.45 -5.15 2.22
N ILE A 62 -15.76 -5.04 2.44
CA ILE A 62 -16.43 -3.78 2.73
C ILE A 62 -17.36 -3.93 3.92
N GLU A 63 -17.63 -2.81 4.58
CA GLU A 63 -18.64 -2.72 5.63
C GLU A 63 -19.51 -1.48 5.45
N GLU A 64 -20.72 -1.53 6.01
CA GLU A 64 -21.69 -0.46 5.93
C GLU A 64 -21.43 0.61 7.00
N ILE A 65 -21.37 1.88 6.58
CA ILE A 65 -21.32 3.03 7.49
C ILE A 65 -22.74 3.55 7.71
N ARG A 66 -23.26 3.35 8.92
CA ARG A 66 -24.51 4.00 9.35
C ARG A 66 -24.25 5.47 9.69
N ARG A 67 -24.56 6.38 8.77
CA ARG A 67 -24.55 7.83 9.06
C ARG A 67 -25.86 8.24 9.72
N LYS A 68 -25.77 8.79 10.94
CA LYS A 68 -26.92 9.17 11.79
C LYS A 68 -27.93 10.15 11.13
N TYR A 69 -27.55 10.86 10.08
CA TYR A 69 -28.29 12.03 9.58
C TYR A 69 -28.97 11.86 8.20
N LEU A 70 -28.78 10.73 7.50
CA LEU A 70 -29.39 10.50 6.18
C LEU A 70 -30.13 9.17 6.15
N ARG A 71 -31.41 9.19 6.58
CA ARG A 71 -32.29 8.01 6.46
C ARG A 71 -32.43 7.63 4.99
N GLY A 72 -31.96 6.44 4.62
CA GLY A 72 -32.23 5.81 3.31
C GLY A 72 -31.05 5.65 2.35
N THR A 73 -29.87 6.22 2.63
CA THR A 73 -28.67 6.02 1.78
C THR A 73 -27.62 5.18 2.50
N MET A 74 -27.35 3.98 1.97
CA MET A 74 -26.31 3.08 2.48
C MET A 74 -24.94 3.53 1.97
N TYR A 75 -23.99 3.71 2.89
CA TYR A 75 -22.60 4.03 2.58
C TYR A 75 -21.70 2.85 2.89
N TYR A 76 -20.64 2.65 2.11
CA TYR A 76 -19.68 1.57 2.28
C TYR A 76 -18.27 2.11 2.47
N ARG A 77 -17.50 1.46 3.34
CA ARG A 77 -16.04 1.64 3.45
C ARG A 77 -15.33 0.29 3.37
N LEU A 78 -14.03 0.35 3.10
CA LEU A 78 -13.16 -0.82 3.13
C LEU A 78 -12.88 -1.18 4.58
N THR A 79 -12.82 -2.48 4.84
CA THR A 79 -12.32 -3.05 6.09
C THR A 79 -10.79 -3.19 6.01
N THR A 80 -10.17 -3.69 7.10
CA THR A 80 -8.77 -4.12 7.09
C THR A 80 -8.49 -5.20 6.04
N ILE A 81 -9.37 -6.20 5.95
CA ILE A 81 -9.30 -7.27 4.93
C ILE A 81 -9.41 -6.68 3.52
N GLY A 82 -10.32 -5.73 3.32
CA GLY A 82 -10.48 -5.01 2.05
C GLY A 82 -9.23 -4.25 1.63
N LEU A 83 -8.61 -3.52 2.55
CA LEU A 83 -7.36 -2.80 2.29
C LEU A 83 -6.20 -3.75 1.98
N PHE A 84 -6.05 -4.82 2.76
CA PHE A 84 -5.04 -5.85 2.53
C PHE A 84 -5.20 -6.48 1.14
N HIS A 85 -6.45 -6.82 0.75
CA HIS A 85 -6.76 -7.33 -0.58
C HIS A 85 -6.34 -6.36 -1.69
N ILE A 86 -6.63 -5.06 -1.52
CA ILE A 86 -6.28 -4.03 -2.50
C ILE A 86 -4.77 -3.91 -2.66
N PHE A 87 -4.03 -3.82 -1.55
CA PHE A 87 -2.58 -3.69 -1.59
C PHE A 87 -1.90 -4.93 -2.18
N PHE A 88 -2.43 -6.11 -1.92
CA PHE A 88 -1.95 -7.36 -2.50
C PHE A 88 -2.26 -7.46 -4.00
N ARG A 89 -3.51 -7.26 -4.43
CA ARG A 89 -3.97 -7.60 -5.80
C ARG A 89 -3.86 -6.46 -6.80
N MET A 90 -4.06 -5.21 -6.38
CA MET A 90 -4.20 -4.08 -7.32
C MET A 90 -2.83 -3.49 -7.67
N ALA A 91 -2.60 -3.22 -8.95
CA ALA A 91 -1.35 -2.63 -9.44
C ALA A 91 -1.22 -1.14 -9.09
N SER A 92 -2.36 -0.47 -8.95
CA SER A 92 -2.46 0.93 -8.61
C SER A 92 -3.79 1.22 -7.94
N TYR A 93 -3.79 2.20 -7.05
CA TYR A 93 -4.94 2.79 -6.39
C TYR A 93 -4.69 4.31 -6.26
N PRO A 94 -5.68 5.13 -5.87
CA PRO A 94 -5.47 6.54 -5.61
C PRO A 94 -4.63 6.77 -4.34
N PRO A 95 -3.68 7.74 -4.31
CA PRO A 95 -2.94 8.11 -3.11
C PRO A 95 -3.83 8.51 -1.93
N GLU A 96 -4.99 9.09 -2.21
CA GLU A 96 -6.00 9.48 -1.23
C GLU A 96 -6.48 8.28 -0.40
N LEU A 97 -6.39 7.06 -0.93
CA LEU A 97 -6.71 5.84 -0.19
C LEU A 97 -5.81 5.69 1.05
N LEU A 98 -4.50 5.96 0.92
CA LEU A 98 -3.53 5.83 2.00
C LEU A 98 -3.79 6.85 3.12
N ILE A 99 -4.23 8.05 2.74
CA ILE A 99 -4.58 9.11 3.70
C ILE A 99 -5.90 8.81 4.39
N LYS A 100 -6.91 8.37 3.62
CA LYS A 100 -8.26 8.08 4.13
C LYS A 100 -8.27 6.98 5.19
N TYR A 101 -7.42 5.98 5.05
CA TYR A 101 -7.34 4.83 5.96
C TYR A 101 -6.06 4.82 6.80
N LYS A 102 -5.50 6.00 7.10
CA LYS A 102 -4.23 6.08 7.82
C LYS A 102 -4.19 5.38 9.17
N ASP A 103 -5.33 5.34 9.86
CA ASP A 103 -5.49 4.71 11.17
C ASP A 103 -5.87 3.22 11.05
N ASN A 104 -5.84 2.65 9.83
CA ASN A 104 -6.00 1.22 9.64
C ASN A 104 -4.71 0.49 10.01
N ILE A 105 -4.83 -0.61 10.74
CA ILE A 105 -3.70 -1.39 11.25
C ILE A 105 -2.68 -1.79 10.18
N VAL A 106 -3.10 -2.06 8.93
CA VAL A 106 -2.18 -2.40 7.84
C VAL A 106 -1.26 -1.21 7.52
N LEU A 107 -1.82 0.00 7.43
CA LEU A 107 -1.03 1.20 7.12
C LEU A 107 -0.28 1.73 8.33
N GLU A 108 -0.88 1.65 9.51
CA GLU A 108 -0.25 2.01 10.78
C GLU A 108 0.97 1.13 11.07
N THR A 109 0.95 -0.14 10.63
CA THR A 109 2.07 -1.07 10.81
C THR A 109 3.10 -0.97 9.68
N LEU A 110 2.66 -0.88 8.42
CA LEU A 110 3.57 -1.03 7.28
C LEU A 110 4.08 0.30 6.70
N LEU A 111 3.30 1.38 6.77
CA LEU A 111 3.61 2.62 6.07
C LEU A 111 3.96 3.75 7.03
N TYR A 112 3.04 4.07 7.93
CA TYR A 112 3.17 5.24 8.79
C TYR A 112 4.28 5.19 9.84
N PRO A 113 4.92 4.05 10.21
CA PRO A 113 6.13 4.11 11.01
C PRO A 113 7.29 4.81 10.31
N TYR A 114 7.26 4.87 8.97
CA TYR A 114 8.37 5.32 8.13
C TYR A 114 8.13 6.65 7.43
N PHE A 115 6.88 7.13 7.40
CA PHE A 115 6.53 8.38 6.71
C PHE A 115 5.47 9.15 7.49
N GLU A 116 5.60 10.47 7.46
CA GLU A 116 4.56 11.36 7.94
C GLU A 116 3.39 11.46 6.96
N GLN A 117 2.22 11.82 7.49
CA GLN A 117 1.01 11.98 6.69
C GLN A 117 1.18 13.04 5.58
N GLU A 118 1.89 14.13 5.86
CA GLU A 118 2.09 15.20 4.88
C GLU A 118 2.97 14.74 3.71
N THR A 119 3.95 13.87 3.97
CA THR A 119 4.78 13.24 2.94
C THR A 119 3.96 12.39 1.98
N ILE A 120 3.07 11.55 2.51
CA ILE A 120 2.17 10.73 1.69
C ILE A 120 1.19 11.62 0.91
N LYS A 121 0.67 12.69 1.52
CA LYS A 121 -0.32 13.57 0.91
C LYS A 121 0.23 14.33 -0.29
N ARG A 122 1.52 14.69 -0.26
CA ARG A 122 2.20 15.44 -1.32
C ARG A 122 3.09 14.56 -2.20
N SER A 123 2.86 13.25 -2.20
CA SER A 123 3.64 12.28 -2.96
C SER A 123 3.66 12.59 -4.46
N THR A 124 4.85 12.49 -5.08
CA THR A 124 4.95 12.42 -6.54
C THR A 124 4.49 11.06 -7.05
N ALA A 125 4.16 10.96 -8.35
CA ALA A 125 3.75 9.70 -8.97
C ALA A 125 4.84 8.60 -8.83
N ARG A 126 6.11 8.98 -8.93
CA ARG A 126 7.25 8.07 -8.80
C ARG A 126 7.42 7.55 -7.36
N PHE A 127 7.35 8.45 -6.38
CA PHE A 127 7.34 8.07 -4.97
C PHE A 127 6.18 7.12 -4.67
N TYR A 128 4.97 7.52 -5.09
CA TYR A 128 3.75 6.75 -4.85
C TYR A 128 3.77 5.35 -5.46
N SER A 129 4.28 5.22 -6.69
CA SER A 129 4.50 3.91 -7.34
C SER A 129 5.44 3.02 -6.52
N THR A 130 6.49 3.62 -5.94
CA THR A 130 7.44 2.90 -5.09
C THR A 130 6.81 2.42 -3.78
N ILE A 131 5.99 3.26 -3.14
CA ILE A 131 5.20 2.89 -1.95
C ILE A 131 4.22 1.76 -2.27
N THR A 132 3.53 1.84 -3.41
CA THR A 132 2.56 0.82 -3.84
C THR A 132 3.23 -0.54 -4.04
N GLN A 133 4.41 -0.57 -4.67
CA GLN A 133 5.21 -1.79 -4.83
C GLN A 133 5.67 -2.36 -3.49
N TYR A 134 6.07 -1.51 -2.56
CA TYR A 134 6.48 -1.93 -1.22
C TYR A 134 5.32 -2.55 -0.44
N LEU A 135 4.16 -1.90 -0.40
CA LEU A 135 2.98 -2.41 0.29
C LEU A 135 2.53 -3.76 -0.27
N ARG A 136 2.59 -3.92 -1.59
CA ARG A 136 2.33 -5.20 -2.25
C ARG A 136 3.27 -6.31 -1.76
N LYS A 137 4.58 -6.07 -1.76
CA LYS A 137 5.58 -7.06 -1.31
C LYS A 137 5.37 -7.46 0.15
N CYS A 138 5.01 -6.50 1.00
CA CYS A 138 4.67 -6.76 2.39
C CYS A 138 3.44 -7.68 2.47
N CYS A 139 2.37 -7.39 1.71
CA CYS A 139 1.17 -8.22 1.69
C CYS A 139 1.43 -9.62 1.12
N GLU A 140 2.25 -9.75 0.07
CA GLU A 140 2.69 -11.03 -0.50
C GLU A 140 3.41 -11.90 0.56
N THR A 141 4.36 -11.30 1.29
CA THR A 141 5.14 -11.98 2.33
C THR A 141 4.27 -12.39 3.52
N THR A 142 3.38 -11.49 3.96
CA THR A 142 2.40 -11.79 5.00
C THR A 142 1.50 -12.94 4.59
N LEU A 143 0.96 -12.92 3.36
CA LEU A 143 0.08 -13.97 2.87
C LEU A 143 0.79 -15.33 2.79
N TYR A 144 2.02 -15.35 2.26
CA TYR A 144 2.82 -16.58 2.20
C TYR A 144 3.06 -17.18 3.60
N THR A 145 3.34 -16.32 4.58
CA THR A 145 3.55 -16.75 5.97
C THR A 145 2.24 -17.24 6.59
N LEU A 146 1.10 -16.59 6.32
CA LEU A 146 -0.21 -17.05 6.79
C LEU A 146 -0.58 -18.41 6.19
N ASP A 147 -0.34 -18.63 4.90
CA ASP A 147 -0.57 -19.92 4.23
C ASP A 147 0.31 -21.03 4.86
N THR A 148 1.54 -20.70 5.25
CA THR A 148 2.47 -21.61 5.94
C THR A 148 1.99 -21.93 7.36
N ILE A 149 1.61 -20.91 8.13
CA ILE A 149 1.09 -21.05 9.50
C ILE A 149 -0.16 -21.95 9.51
N ARG A 150 -1.09 -21.75 8.57
CA ARG A 150 -2.31 -22.58 8.46
C ARG A 150 -2.03 -24.05 8.19
N SER A 151 -0.91 -24.33 7.52
CA SER A 151 -0.49 -25.70 7.19
C SER A 151 0.37 -26.34 8.29
N THR A 152 0.70 -25.59 9.35
CA THR A 152 1.63 -26.00 10.42
C THR A 152 0.87 -26.46 11.67
N PRO A 153 1.03 -27.71 12.13
CA PRO A 153 0.28 -28.24 13.28
C PRO A 153 0.88 -27.85 14.64
N ASN A 154 2.14 -27.43 14.69
CA ASN A 154 2.88 -27.15 15.92
C ASN A 154 2.86 -25.66 16.27
N VAL A 155 2.50 -25.33 17.51
CA VAL A 155 2.40 -23.95 18.02
C VAL A 155 3.76 -23.25 18.13
N GLU A 156 4.82 -23.98 18.47
CA GLU A 156 6.18 -23.40 18.54
C GLU A 156 6.65 -22.93 17.16
N ASP A 157 6.38 -23.73 16.12
CA ASP A 157 6.71 -23.40 14.74
C ASP A 157 5.91 -22.18 14.26
N ILE A 158 4.64 -22.03 14.66
CA ILE A 158 3.84 -20.82 14.38
C ILE A 158 4.49 -19.57 14.99
N GLY A 159 4.98 -19.66 16.23
CA GLY A 159 5.70 -18.57 16.88
C GLY A 159 7.00 -18.18 16.15
N MET A 160 7.72 -19.18 15.62
CA MET A 160 8.92 -18.94 14.80
C MET A 160 8.57 -18.27 13.47
N GLN A 161 7.51 -18.72 12.79
CA GLN A 161 7.03 -18.13 11.54
C GLN A 161 6.59 -16.67 11.73
N ALA A 162 5.92 -16.36 12.84
CA ALA A 162 5.52 -14.98 13.15
C ALA A 162 6.74 -14.05 13.34
N LYS A 163 7.78 -14.51 14.03
CA LYS A 163 9.05 -13.76 14.17
C LYS A 163 9.77 -13.60 12.84
N GLN A 164 9.77 -14.64 12.00
CA GLN A 164 10.35 -14.56 10.67
C GLN A 164 9.61 -13.53 9.81
N LEU A 165 8.28 -13.50 9.87
CA LEU A 165 7.48 -12.49 9.17
C LEU A 165 7.84 -11.06 9.63
N GLU A 166 7.97 -10.84 10.93
CA GLU A 166 8.38 -9.53 11.46
C GLU A 166 9.76 -9.11 10.91
N PHE A 167 10.71 -10.04 10.89
CA PHE A 167 12.02 -9.82 10.31
C PHE A 167 11.96 -9.49 8.81
N ASP A 168 11.19 -10.26 8.03
CA ASP A 168 11.06 -10.07 6.59
C ASP A 168 10.37 -8.75 6.24
N LEU A 169 9.32 -8.36 6.99
CA LEU A 169 8.68 -7.05 6.85
C LEU A 169 9.63 -5.91 7.19
N GLY A 170 10.44 -6.07 8.24
CA GLY A 170 11.52 -5.14 8.58
C GLY A 170 12.58 -5.05 7.47
N TRP A 171 12.86 -6.14 6.76
CA TRP A 171 13.76 -6.11 5.61
C TRP A 171 13.16 -5.34 4.42
N HIS A 172 11.88 -5.54 4.13
CA HIS A 172 11.20 -4.81 3.05
C HIS A 172 11.22 -3.30 3.27
N SER A 173 11.08 -2.82 4.52
CA SER A 173 11.12 -1.38 4.82
C SER A 173 12.52 -0.80 4.65
N LYS A 174 13.57 -1.55 5.00
CA LYS A 174 14.97 -1.17 4.73
C LYS A 174 15.27 -1.09 3.24
N VAL A 175 14.81 -2.08 2.47
CA VAL A 175 14.91 -2.07 1.00
C VAL A 175 14.18 -0.86 0.40
N LEU A 176 13.02 -0.50 0.94
CA LEU A 176 12.31 0.72 0.57
C LEU A 176 13.15 1.97 0.85
N GLY A 177 13.68 2.10 2.07
CA GLY A 177 14.53 3.23 2.46
C GLY A 177 15.74 3.39 1.55
N PHE A 178 16.46 2.29 1.29
CA PHE A 178 17.59 2.28 0.35
C PHE A 178 17.17 2.68 -1.06
N LYS A 179 16.07 2.10 -1.58
CA LYS A 179 15.57 2.43 -2.92
C LYS A 179 15.22 3.91 -3.05
N LEU A 180 14.58 4.49 -2.05
CA LEU A 180 14.26 5.92 -2.03
C LEU A 180 15.51 6.79 -1.92
N ALA A 181 16.49 6.41 -1.11
CA ALA A 181 17.77 7.11 -1.01
C ALA A 181 18.50 7.17 -2.37
N VAL A 182 18.58 6.03 -3.06
CA VAL A 182 19.18 5.94 -4.39
C VAL A 182 18.34 6.73 -5.40
N MET A 183 17.02 6.63 -5.33
CA MET A 183 16.08 7.31 -6.23
C MET A 183 16.25 8.83 -6.22
N TYR A 184 16.36 9.42 -5.04
CA TYR A 184 16.44 10.87 -4.84
C TYR A 184 17.87 11.40 -4.73
N ASN A 185 18.86 10.58 -5.10
CA ASN A 185 20.20 11.07 -5.40
C ASN A 185 20.15 11.94 -6.67
N GLU A 186 20.85 13.07 -6.66
CA GLU A 186 20.83 14.08 -7.73
C GLU A 186 21.09 13.49 -9.12
N SER A 187 22.09 12.61 -9.24
CA SER A 187 22.38 11.94 -10.50
C SER A 187 21.20 11.10 -11.01
N ASN A 188 20.50 10.40 -10.11
CA ASN A 188 19.39 9.51 -10.47
C ASN A 188 18.08 10.25 -10.73
N MET A 189 17.91 11.46 -10.19
CA MET A 189 16.78 12.34 -10.56
C MET A 189 16.93 12.84 -12.00
N LEU A 190 18.16 13.16 -12.42
CA LEU A 190 18.48 13.65 -13.77
C LEU A 190 18.42 12.54 -14.84
N ILE A 191 18.79 11.31 -14.48
CA ILE A 191 18.87 10.18 -15.43
C ILE A 191 17.50 9.60 -15.79
N THR A 192 16.47 9.75 -14.95
CA THR A 192 15.22 9.01 -15.11
C THR A 192 14.31 9.39 -16.27
N ASN A 193 14.63 10.42 -17.04
CA ASN A 193 13.83 10.84 -18.19
C ASN A 193 14.68 11.03 -19.46
N PRO A 194 15.40 9.99 -19.93
CA PRO A 194 16.24 10.10 -21.12
C PRO A 194 15.40 10.21 -22.41
N ASN A 195 14.11 9.88 -22.33
CA ASN A 195 13.19 9.79 -23.48
C ASN A 195 12.17 10.93 -23.55
N VAL A 196 12.29 11.99 -22.74
CA VAL A 196 11.43 13.17 -22.85
C VAL A 196 12.10 14.14 -23.84
N PRO A 197 11.58 14.28 -25.07
CA PRO A 197 12.25 15.06 -26.11
C PRO A 197 12.19 16.58 -25.88
N ASN A 198 11.38 17.03 -24.90
CA ASN A 198 11.17 18.44 -24.58
C ASN A 198 11.93 18.81 -23.29
N ASP A 199 12.93 19.68 -23.42
CA ASP A 199 13.74 20.15 -22.29
C ASP A 199 12.92 20.85 -21.20
N ASN A 200 11.85 21.58 -21.56
CA ASN A 200 10.97 22.21 -20.58
C ASN A 200 10.22 21.17 -19.74
N ALA A 201 9.82 20.05 -20.34
CA ALA A 201 9.18 18.97 -19.62
C ALA A 201 10.17 18.21 -18.72
N ARG A 202 11.44 18.10 -19.13
CA ARG A 202 12.51 17.52 -18.29
C ARG A 202 12.77 18.39 -17.06
N ILE A 203 12.85 19.71 -17.23
CA ILE A 203 13.03 20.66 -16.13
C ILE A 203 11.86 20.58 -15.14
N ALA A 204 10.61 20.63 -15.64
CA ALA A 204 9.43 20.53 -14.77
C ALA A 204 9.38 19.21 -13.98
N LEU A 205 9.72 18.07 -14.61
CA LEU A 205 9.80 16.79 -13.90
C LEU A 205 10.91 16.77 -12.84
N TYR A 206 12.06 17.37 -13.14
CA TYR A 206 13.14 17.49 -12.17
C TYR A 206 12.73 18.35 -10.97
N GLU A 207 12.07 19.49 -11.19
CA GLU A 207 11.56 20.36 -10.12
C GLU A 207 10.59 19.60 -9.21
N VAL A 208 9.65 18.84 -9.78
CA VAL A 208 8.69 18.02 -9.03
C VAL A 208 9.40 16.96 -8.18
N GLU A 209 10.40 16.26 -8.71
CA GLU A 209 11.13 15.25 -7.91
C GLU A 209 12.08 15.89 -6.89
N ASN A 210 12.61 17.09 -7.18
CA ASN A 210 13.42 17.85 -6.22
C ASN A 210 12.58 18.38 -5.05
N ASP A 211 11.34 18.77 -5.31
CA ASP A 211 10.37 19.11 -4.26
C ASP A 211 10.08 17.89 -3.36
N MET A 212 9.94 16.70 -3.95
CA MET A 212 9.77 15.47 -3.19
C MET A 212 11.01 15.14 -2.34
N LYS A 213 12.22 15.29 -2.90
CA LYS A 213 13.47 15.16 -2.14
C LYS A 213 13.50 16.11 -0.95
N THR A 214 13.08 17.36 -1.15
CA THR A 214 13.02 18.39 -0.10
C THR A 214 11.95 18.08 0.95
N LEU A 215 10.85 17.44 0.56
CA LEU A 215 9.83 16.98 1.48
C LEU A 215 10.35 15.82 2.34
N LEU A 216 10.98 14.83 1.70
CA LEU A 216 11.57 13.67 2.38
C LEU A 216 12.67 14.07 3.37
N SER A 217 13.50 15.06 3.04
CA SER A 217 14.57 15.51 3.95
C SER A 217 14.05 16.21 5.21
N LYS A 218 12.76 16.56 5.26
CA LYS A 218 12.07 17.18 6.40
C LYS A 218 11.14 16.20 7.14
N ASP A 219 11.00 14.97 6.65
CA ASP A 219 10.19 13.94 7.28
C ASP A 219 11.05 13.19 8.30
N ASP A 220 10.79 13.43 9.59
CA ASP A 220 11.60 12.86 10.66
C ASP A 220 11.56 11.32 10.67
N ARG A 221 10.41 10.72 10.32
CA ARG A 221 10.24 9.25 10.27
C ARG A 221 11.07 8.65 9.14
N PHE A 222 11.04 9.30 7.98
CA PHE A 222 11.85 8.87 6.84
C PHE A 222 13.34 9.03 7.13
N MET A 223 13.74 10.15 7.73
CA MET A 223 15.14 10.37 8.10
C MET A 223 15.65 9.32 9.10
N CYS A 224 14.83 8.92 10.08
CA CYS A 224 15.14 7.80 10.98
C CYS A 224 15.33 6.47 10.22
N LEU A 225 14.48 6.17 9.24
CA LEU A 225 14.63 4.98 8.39
C LEU A 225 15.96 5.02 7.62
N ILE A 226 16.31 6.15 7.03
CA ILE A 226 17.55 6.32 6.25
C ILE A 226 18.79 6.15 7.14
N LEU A 227 18.79 6.72 8.34
CA LEU A 227 19.89 6.53 9.29
C LEU A 227 20.04 5.07 9.70
N THR A 228 18.93 4.36 9.89
CA THR A 228 18.93 2.92 10.19
C THR A 228 19.53 2.12 9.04
N VAL A 229 19.07 2.35 7.81
CA VAL A 229 19.58 1.68 6.59
C VAL A 229 21.08 1.95 6.40
N LYS A 230 21.51 3.21 6.58
CA LYS A 230 22.91 3.59 6.47
C LYS A 230 23.77 2.83 7.48
N LYS A 231 23.35 2.82 8.75
CA LYS A 231 24.08 2.12 9.81
C LYS A 231 24.21 0.64 9.51
N GLU A 232 23.14 -0.05 9.15
CA GLU A 232 23.19 -1.49 8.86
C GLU A 232 24.05 -1.82 7.64
N PHE A 233 24.05 -0.95 6.63
CA PHE A 233 24.93 -1.11 5.49
C PHE A 233 26.41 -0.95 5.87
N GLU A 234 26.73 0.06 6.69
CA GLU A 234 28.10 0.27 7.20
C GLU A 234 28.55 -0.87 8.10
N ASP A 235 27.66 -1.39 8.96
CA ASP A 235 27.92 -2.55 9.83
C ASP A 235 28.22 -3.80 8.98
N GLY A 236 27.34 -4.14 8.03
CA GLY A 236 27.53 -5.30 7.15
C GLY A 236 28.76 -5.18 6.25
N TYR A 237 29.08 -3.98 5.76
CA TYR A 237 30.30 -3.75 4.98
C TYR A 237 31.58 -3.97 5.81
N ARG A 238 31.58 -3.51 7.07
CA ARG A 238 32.71 -3.75 8.00
C ARG A 238 32.89 -5.23 8.29
N GLU A 239 31.82 -5.96 8.58
CA GLU A 239 31.87 -7.40 8.80
C GLU A 239 32.49 -8.15 7.60
N LEU A 240 32.11 -7.78 6.38
CA LEU A 240 32.68 -8.37 5.16
C LEU A 240 34.18 -8.07 4.98
N ILE A 241 34.61 -6.86 5.32
CA ILE A 241 36.04 -6.49 5.27
C ILE A 241 36.82 -7.29 6.31
N ASP A 242 36.30 -7.40 7.54
CA ASP A 242 36.99 -8.08 8.62
C ASP A 242 37.10 -9.59 8.36
N LEU A 243 36.07 -10.19 7.78
CA LEU A 243 36.11 -11.57 7.28
C LEU A 243 37.17 -11.77 6.18
N LYS A 244 37.44 -10.74 5.37
CA LYS A 244 38.48 -10.79 4.33
C LYS A 244 39.89 -10.62 4.90
N LYS A 245 40.05 -9.92 6.02
CA LYS A 245 41.35 -9.73 6.72
C LYS A 245 41.72 -10.89 7.64
N GLY A 246 40.73 -11.67 8.08
CA GLY A 246 40.92 -12.88 8.90
C GLY A 246 41.22 -14.15 8.09
N LYS A 247 41.39 -14.05 6.77
CA LYS A 247 41.88 -15.11 5.87
C LYS A 247 43.27 -14.75 5.37
#